data_AF-A0A4Y8W9N0-F1
#
_entry.id   AF-A0A4Y8W9N0-F1
#
_cell.length_a   1.000
_cell.length_b   1.000
_cell.length_c   1.000
_cell.angle_alpha   90.00
_cell.angle_beta   90.00
_cell.angle_gamma   90.00
#
_symmetry.space_group_name_H-M   'P 1'
#
loop_
_entity.id
_entity.type
_entity.pdbx_description
1 polymer ?
#
loop_
_entity_poly.entity_id
_entity_poly.type
_entity_poly.pdbx_seq_one_letter_code
_entity_poly.pdbx_strand_id
1 'polypeptide(L)'
;MRRYRYCVAHTLTGRYVNQEYLIVNVRIIKQLFLFAILLASCNLAYPLEVFIGDMNEGELKEVAWKGRPVYVYKRTDYEISSLMGIELLNSKKRYEDTLARNAKITSNEYASLLSESSSIEMTPLRSYKEKYLVVVGTEPWNGCLVFLKSRKFHDPCEDDYYDLAGRLINPDRKASYHLMIPPHSIDGEVITFRESPSKVKDYSPEILLLPISDGNKLFESIQWRKWELAQNLISKTPDIVNYKSPNGATSLHLGAWRGDVAFLRYLLESGASINKLTDEGLGAIHFALLARNIDNAKFLIKQGAKIENYCINSACVPNIEEYVERTYPYYDDVEIKELVELLRSQ
;
A
#
# COMPACT_ATOMS: atom_id res chain seq x y z
N MET A 1 -7.04 0.47 34.37
CA MET A 1 -6.30 -0.77 34.10
C MET A 1 -7.19 -1.80 33.42
N ARG A 2 -7.17 -1.85 32.08
CA ARG A 2 -7.59 -3.02 31.30
C ARG A 2 -6.59 -3.13 30.14
N ARG A 3 -5.74 -4.18 30.18
CA ARG A 3 -4.77 -4.51 29.14
C ARG A 3 -5.51 -5.32 28.06
N TYR A 4 -5.59 -4.80 26.84
CA TYR A 4 -5.98 -5.62 25.69
C TYR A 4 -4.75 -6.42 25.23
N ARG A 5 -4.92 -7.74 25.16
CA ARG A 5 -3.90 -8.70 24.74
C ARG A 5 -3.78 -8.65 23.22
N TYR A 6 -2.64 -8.19 22.72
CA TYR A 6 -2.20 -8.54 21.38
C TYR A 6 -1.79 -10.02 21.37
N CYS A 7 -2.11 -10.74 20.29
CA CYS A 7 -1.61 -12.09 20.05
C CYS A 7 -0.08 -12.05 19.91
N VAL A 8 0.61 -12.21 21.04
CA VAL A 8 2.04 -12.51 21.08
C VAL A 8 2.15 -14.04 21.04
N ALA A 9 2.53 -14.58 19.88
CA ALA A 9 3.09 -15.93 19.83
C ALA A 9 4.52 -15.87 20.39
N HIS A 10 4.64 -16.00 21.71
CA HIS A 10 5.91 -16.33 22.33
C HIS A 10 6.29 -17.76 21.91
N THR A 11 7.26 -17.92 21.01
CA THR A 11 8.07 -19.14 20.99
C THR A 11 9.04 -19.06 22.18
N LEU A 12 8.67 -19.78 23.24
CA LEU A 12 9.53 -20.05 24.39
C LEU A 12 10.82 -20.72 23.90
N THR A 13 11.95 -20.03 24.03
CA THR A 13 13.28 -20.63 23.97
C THR A 13 13.54 -21.40 25.25
N GLY A 14 13.24 -22.71 25.23
CA GLY A 14 13.68 -23.66 26.25
C GLY A 14 15.04 -24.25 25.87
N ARG A 15 16.09 -23.93 26.63
CA ARG A 15 17.37 -24.67 26.64
C ARG A 15 17.20 -26.00 27.40
N TYR A 16 17.50 -27.13 26.76
CA TYR A 16 18.03 -28.40 27.34
C TYR A 16 18.62 -29.21 26.15
N VAL A 17 19.94 -29.26 25.94
CA VAL A 17 20.93 -30.28 26.38
C VAL A 17 20.61 -31.74 25.99
N ASN A 18 21.41 -32.24 25.03
CA ASN A 18 21.87 -33.62 24.72
C ASN A 18 20.92 -34.80 24.45
N GLN A 19 21.24 -35.44 23.30
CA GLN A 19 21.38 -36.88 23.01
C GLN A 19 20.17 -37.83 22.85
N GLU A 20 20.26 -38.58 21.73
CA GLU A 20 19.76 -39.95 21.45
C GLU A 20 18.32 -40.20 20.95
N TYR A 21 18.26 -40.63 19.68
CA TYR A 21 17.51 -41.76 19.10
C TYR A 21 15.98 -41.92 19.29
N LEU A 22 15.30 -41.92 18.12
CA LEU A 22 14.47 -43.02 17.57
C LEU A 22 12.93 -42.87 17.52
N ILE A 23 12.42 -43.37 16.39
CA ILE A 23 11.09 -43.94 16.08
C ILE A 23 10.03 -42.97 15.52
N VAL A 24 9.99 -42.93 14.18
CA VAL A 24 8.77 -42.74 13.39
C VAL A 24 7.82 -43.89 13.71
N ASN A 25 6.60 -43.60 14.18
CA ASN A 25 5.52 -44.57 14.13
C ASN A 25 4.20 -43.96 13.68
N VAL A 26 3.58 -44.69 12.76
CA VAL A 26 2.46 -44.32 11.90
C VAL A 26 1.18 -44.28 12.72
N ARG A 27 0.82 -43.08 13.18
CA ARG A 27 -0.57 -42.69 13.49
C ARG A 27 -0.90 -41.35 12.82
N ILE A 28 -0.45 -41.23 11.57
CA ILE A 28 -1.08 -40.39 10.55
C ILE A 28 -2.29 -41.18 10.02
N ILE A 29 -3.35 -40.49 9.61
CA ILE A 29 -4.67 -41.01 9.21
C ILE A 29 -5.69 -41.13 10.37
N LYS A 30 -5.87 -40.02 11.10
CA LYS A 30 -7.18 -39.58 11.64
C LYS A 30 -7.22 -38.14 12.17
N GLN A 31 -6.12 -37.39 12.06
CA GLN A 31 -6.06 -35.94 12.35
C GLN A 31 -5.81 -35.05 11.12
N LEU A 32 -5.80 -35.62 9.91
CA LEU A 32 -5.67 -34.85 8.66
C LEU A 32 -7.00 -34.29 8.12
N PHE A 33 -8.12 -34.51 8.84
CA PHE A 33 -9.43 -33.96 8.48
C PHE A 33 -9.87 -32.74 9.30
N LEU A 34 -9.01 -32.26 10.23
CA LEU A 34 -9.28 -31.01 10.98
C LEU A 34 -8.20 -29.92 10.80
N PHE A 35 -7.13 -30.18 10.05
CA PHE A 35 -6.13 -29.16 9.69
C PHE A 35 -6.45 -28.41 8.40
N ALA A 36 -7.45 -28.86 7.63
CA ALA A 36 -7.94 -28.19 6.42
C ALA A 36 -8.96 -27.06 6.69
N ILE A 37 -9.23 -26.72 7.95
CA ILE A 37 -10.17 -25.64 8.34
C ILE A 37 -9.44 -24.43 8.96
N LEU A 38 -8.11 -24.48 9.12
CA LEU A 38 -7.30 -23.34 9.57
C LEU A 38 -6.37 -22.77 8.48
N LEU A 39 -6.66 -23.06 7.20
CA LEU A 39 -6.08 -22.38 6.03
C LEU A 39 -7.12 -21.60 5.24
N ALA A 40 -8.21 -21.19 5.90
CA ALA A 40 -9.13 -20.20 5.36
C ALA A 40 -8.87 -18.86 6.06
N SER A 41 -8.61 -17.83 5.25
CA SER A 41 -8.54 -16.42 5.61
C SER A 41 -7.42 -16.00 6.59
N CYS A 42 -6.19 -15.95 6.09
CA CYS A 42 -5.37 -14.76 6.40
C CYS A 42 -5.87 -13.60 5.50
N ASN A 43 -7.14 -13.22 5.67
CA ASN A 43 -7.59 -11.89 5.31
C ASN A 43 -7.10 -11.03 6.46
N LEU A 44 -6.00 -10.30 6.26
CA LEU A 44 -5.64 -9.17 7.11
C LEU A 44 -6.79 -8.16 7.02
N ALA A 45 -7.81 -8.34 7.85
CA ALA A 45 -8.84 -7.35 8.08
C ALA A 45 -8.14 -6.21 8.80
N TYR A 46 -7.69 -5.22 8.04
CA TYR A 46 -7.21 -3.95 8.59
C TYR A 46 -8.27 -3.45 9.57
N PRO A 47 -7.90 -3.11 10.82
CA PRO A 47 -8.88 -2.73 11.80
C PRO A 47 -9.67 -1.54 11.25
N LEU A 48 -10.98 -1.74 11.12
CA LEU A 48 -11.92 -0.70 10.71
C LEU A 48 -11.91 0.46 11.72
N GLU A 49 -11.40 0.25 12.94
CA GLU A 49 -11.33 1.25 14.00
C GLU A 49 -9.89 1.57 14.39
N VAL A 50 -9.57 2.85 14.50
CA VAL A 50 -8.26 3.36 14.92
C VAL A 50 -8.42 4.33 16.08
N PHE A 51 -7.71 4.06 17.17
CA PHE A 51 -7.66 4.94 18.33
C PHE A 51 -6.64 6.06 18.13
N ILE A 52 -7.12 7.30 18.03
CA ILE A 52 -6.27 8.49 17.86
C ILE A 52 -5.82 9.08 19.20
N GLY A 53 -6.51 8.78 20.31
CA GLY A 53 -6.22 9.35 21.63
C GLY A 53 -6.54 10.84 21.71
N ASP A 54 -6.20 11.46 22.84
CA ASP A 54 -6.37 12.90 23.04
C ASP A 54 -5.26 13.70 22.35
N MET A 55 -5.52 14.12 21.12
CA MET A 55 -4.60 14.94 20.33
C MET A 55 -4.66 16.41 20.78
N ASN A 56 -3.54 17.13 20.73
CA ASN A 56 -3.51 18.58 20.89
C ASN A 56 -3.89 19.30 19.59
N GLU A 57 -4.38 20.54 19.67
CA GLU A 57 -4.58 21.34 18.46
C GLU A 57 -3.24 21.59 17.75
N GLY A 58 -3.24 21.42 16.43
CA GLY A 58 -2.04 21.46 15.60
C GLY A 58 -1.26 20.15 15.53
N GLU A 59 -1.70 19.12 16.26
CA GLU A 59 -1.06 17.79 16.22
C GLU A 59 -1.46 17.03 14.95
N LEU A 60 -0.46 16.39 14.33
CA LEU A 60 -0.61 15.45 13.22
C LEU A 60 -0.29 14.05 13.73
N LYS A 61 -1.20 13.11 13.51
CA LYS A 61 -0.99 11.69 13.79
C LYS A 61 -1.09 10.89 12.49
N GLU A 62 -0.11 10.04 12.24
CA GLU A 62 -0.18 9.04 11.17
C GLU A 62 -0.89 7.79 11.68
N VAL A 63 -1.85 7.31 10.90
CA VAL A 63 -2.52 6.03 11.08
C VAL A 63 -2.46 5.25 9.77
N ALA A 64 -2.80 3.97 9.80
CA ALA A 64 -2.84 3.13 8.60
C ALA A 64 -4.27 2.75 8.24
N TRP A 65 -4.57 2.75 6.95
CA TRP A 65 -5.79 2.18 6.41
C TRP A 65 -5.48 1.44 5.11
N LYS A 66 -5.72 0.12 5.10
CA LYS A 66 -5.41 -0.77 3.96
C LYS A 66 -3.95 -0.69 3.50
N GLY A 67 -3.03 -0.67 4.47
CA GLY A 67 -1.60 -0.57 4.22
C GLY A 67 -1.13 0.82 3.72
N ARG A 68 -2.00 1.83 3.75
CA ARG A 68 -1.68 3.20 3.32
C ARG A 68 -1.64 4.16 4.50
N PRO A 69 -0.71 5.13 4.50
CA PRO A 69 -0.71 6.17 5.50
C PRO A 69 -1.96 7.04 5.33
N VAL A 70 -2.58 7.34 6.45
CA VAL A 70 -3.66 8.30 6.60
C VAL A 70 -3.24 9.27 7.69
N TYR A 71 -3.32 10.55 7.40
CA TYR A 71 -3.02 11.60 8.35
C TYR A 71 -4.29 12.09 9.01
N VAL A 72 -4.24 12.16 10.33
CA VAL A 72 -5.24 12.78 11.20
C VAL A 72 -4.64 14.04 11.75
N TYR A 73 -5.21 15.20 11.46
CA TYR A 73 -4.73 16.49 11.97
C TYR A 73 -5.83 17.18 12.77
N LYS A 74 -5.57 17.52 14.04
CA LYS A 74 -6.54 18.25 14.87
C LYS A 74 -6.38 19.75 14.64
N ARG A 75 -7.34 20.38 13.96
CA ARG A 75 -7.31 21.81 13.63
C ARG A 75 -7.69 22.67 14.83
N THR A 76 -7.14 23.87 14.83
CA THR A 76 -7.60 24.99 15.65
C THR A 76 -8.90 25.59 15.09
N ASP A 77 -9.67 26.30 15.91
CA ASP A 77 -10.89 26.98 15.46
C ASP A 77 -10.60 28.08 14.44
N TYR A 78 -9.44 28.75 14.57
CA TYR A 78 -8.96 29.73 13.59
C TYR A 78 -8.78 29.11 12.22
N GLU A 79 -8.14 27.94 12.13
CA GLU A 79 -7.94 27.25 10.85
C GLU A 79 -9.28 26.89 10.21
N ILE A 80 -10.20 26.29 10.96
CA ILE A 80 -11.55 25.97 10.48
C ILE A 80 -12.23 27.23 9.92
N SER A 81 -12.17 28.35 10.66
CA SER A 81 -12.79 29.61 10.23
C SER A 81 -12.17 30.19 8.95
N SER A 82 -10.85 30.11 8.80
CA SER A 82 -10.12 30.62 7.62
C SER A 82 -10.35 29.80 6.35
N LEU A 83 -10.81 28.57 6.48
CA LEU A 83 -11.13 27.70 5.35
C LEU A 83 -12.53 27.95 4.78
N MET A 84 -13.41 28.66 5.52
CA MET A 84 -14.78 28.97 5.10
C MET A 84 -14.81 30.00 3.96
N GLY A 85 -15.65 29.77 2.94
CA GLY A 85 -15.90 30.73 1.85
C GLY A 85 -15.04 30.55 0.58
N ILE A 86 -14.22 29.50 0.50
CA ILE A 86 -13.42 29.18 -0.69
C ILE A 86 -14.19 28.18 -1.58
N GLU A 87 -14.60 28.62 -2.78
CA GLU A 87 -15.24 27.76 -3.78
C GLU A 87 -14.21 26.86 -4.48
N LEU A 88 -14.66 25.64 -4.84
CA LEU A 88 -13.85 24.67 -5.59
C LEU A 88 -14.27 24.68 -7.06
N LEU A 89 -13.31 24.83 -7.96
CA LEU A 89 -13.53 24.71 -9.41
C LEU A 89 -12.86 23.42 -9.90
N ASN A 90 -13.62 22.35 -10.13
CA ASN A 90 -13.12 21.13 -10.76
C ASN A 90 -14.08 20.64 -11.86
N SER A 91 -13.53 20.00 -12.90
CA SER A 91 -14.35 19.41 -13.96
C SER A 91 -14.65 17.93 -13.67
N LYS A 92 -15.90 17.52 -13.89
CA LYS A 92 -16.36 16.13 -13.69
C LYS A 92 -15.50 15.07 -14.40
N LYS A 93 -15.02 15.36 -15.62
CA LYS A 93 -14.15 14.45 -16.38
C LYS A 93 -12.80 14.22 -15.69
N ARG A 94 -12.16 15.30 -15.24
CA ARG A 94 -10.86 15.23 -14.54
C ARG A 94 -10.97 14.44 -13.24
N TYR A 95 -12.14 14.53 -12.61
CA TYR A 95 -12.47 13.75 -11.43
C TYR A 95 -12.60 12.25 -11.73
N GLU A 96 -13.28 11.85 -12.80
CA GLU A 96 -13.35 10.44 -13.22
C GLU A 96 -11.97 9.86 -13.55
N ASP A 97 -11.10 10.64 -14.21
CA ASP A 97 -9.71 10.25 -14.47
C ASP A 97 -8.93 10.02 -13.16
N THR A 98 -9.20 10.85 -12.14
CA THR A 98 -8.61 10.74 -10.80
C THR A 98 -9.09 9.48 -10.09
N LEU A 99 -10.39 9.17 -10.16
CA LEU A 99 -10.92 7.92 -9.61
C LEU A 99 -10.31 6.70 -10.29
N ALA A 100 -10.17 6.71 -11.62
CA ALA A 100 -9.53 5.62 -12.35
C ALA A 100 -8.06 5.44 -11.94
N ARG A 101 -7.29 6.54 -11.79
CA ARG A 101 -5.90 6.46 -11.29
C ARG A 101 -5.83 5.99 -9.84
N ASN A 102 -6.70 6.50 -8.99
CA ASN A 102 -6.79 6.04 -7.60
C ASN A 102 -7.15 4.58 -7.51
N ALA A 103 -8.05 4.09 -8.37
CA ALA A 103 -8.39 2.68 -8.45
C ALA A 103 -7.16 1.82 -8.77
N LYS A 104 -6.28 2.29 -9.67
CA LYS A 104 -4.97 1.67 -9.92
C LYS A 104 -4.11 1.63 -8.67
N ILE A 105 -4.13 2.62 -7.80
CA ILE A 105 -3.30 2.65 -6.59
C ILE A 105 -3.94 1.80 -5.48
N THR A 106 -5.22 1.99 -5.22
CA THR A 106 -5.96 1.53 -4.04
C THR A 106 -6.81 0.29 -4.26
N SER A 107 -6.76 -0.33 -5.45
CA SER A 107 -7.44 -1.60 -5.77
C SER A 107 -8.94 -1.48 -6.01
N ASN A 108 -9.35 -0.45 -6.75
CA ASN A 108 -10.74 -0.09 -7.06
C ASN A 108 -11.63 0.25 -5.88
N GLU A 109 -11.44 -0.33 -4.69
CA GLU A 109 -12.35 -0.18 -3.56
C GLU A 109 -12.46 1.26 -3.08
N TYR A 110 -11.34 1.97 -2.98
CA TYR A 110 -11.31 3.39 -2.63
C TYR A 110 -11.99 4.27 -3.68
N ALA A 111 -11.65 4.06 -4.95
CA ALA A 111 -12.22 4.81 -6.05
C ALA A 111 -13.73 4.56 -6.18
N SER A 112 -14.19 3.34 -5.86
CA SER A 112 -15.59 2.95 -5.85
C SER A 112 -16.37 3.62 -4.72
N LEU A 113 -15.80 3.62 -3.52
CA LEU A 113 -16.27 4.36 -2.36
C LEU A 113 -16.46 5.83 -2.68
N LEU A 114 -15.49 6.39 -3.41
CA LEU A 114 -15.54 7.73 -3.93
C LEU A 114 -16.29 7.85 -5.28
N SER A 115 -17.01 6.86 -5.79
CA SER A 115 -17.70 7.00 -7.09
C SER A 115 -19.19 7.24 -6.97
N GLU A 116 -19.77 6.76 -5.87
CA GLU A 116 -21.22 6.76 -5.65
C GLU A 116 -21.67 7.94 -4.77
N SER A 117 -20.74 8.67 -4.16
CA SER A 117 -21.09 9.90 -3.44
C SER A 117 -21.20 11.06 -4.43
N SER A 118 -22.46 11.39 -4.78
CA SER A 118 -22.85 12.52 -5.64
C SER A 118 -22.35 13.89 -5.15
N SER A 119 -21.80 13.96 -3.94
CA SER A 119 -21.27 15.15 -3.27
C SER A 119 -19.75 15.14 -3.13
N ILE A 120 -18.97 14.44 -3.97
CA ILE A 120 -17.51 14.36 -3.74
C ILE A 120 -16.73 15.60 -4.13
N GLU A 121 -17.26 16.42 -5.04
CA GLU A 121 -16.82 17.82 -5.17
C GLU A 121 -16.95 18.57 -3.83
N MET A 122 -17.78 18.05 -2.91
CA MET A 122 -17.93 18.49 -1.54
C MET A 122 -17.16 17.65 -0.49
N THR A 123 -16.30 16.70 -0.85
CA THR A 123 -15.50 15.96 0.18
C THR A 123 -14.46 16.85 0.84
N PRO A 124 -13.69 17.66 0.10
CA PRO A 124 -12.90 18.73 0.72
C PRO A 124 -13.82 19.73 1.44
N LEU A 125 -15.08 19.90 0.98
CA LEU A 125 -16.10 20.70 1.66
C LEU A 125 -16.61 20.09 2.98
N ARG A 126 -16.60 18.77 3.12
CA ARG A 126 -16.85 18.07 4.38
C ARG A 126 -15.70 18.35 5.33
N SER A 127 -14.46 18.23 4.84
CA SER A 127 -13.30 18.39 5.70
C SER A 127 -13.20 19.79 6.29
N TYR A 128 -13.46 20.90 5.58
CA TYR A 128 -13.20 22.24 6.15
C TYR A 128 -13.99 22.56 7.43
N LYS A 129 -15.10 21.85 7.70
CA LYS A 129 -15.94 22.05 8.89
C LYS A 129 -15.53 21.21 10.10
N GLU A 130 -14.83 20.10 9.88
CA GLU A 130 -14.57 19.11 10.92
C GLU A 130 -13.39 19.54 11.81
N LYS A 131 -13.37 19.16 13.10
CA LYS A 131 -12.22 19.44 13.98
C LYS A 131 -10.98 18.66 13.54
N TYR A 132 -11.20 17.39 13.19
CA TYR A 132 -10.16 16.49 12.69
C TYR A 132 -10.19 16.48 11.17
N LEU A 133 -9.07 16.78 10.53
CA LEU A 133 -8.85 16.50 9.12
C LEU A 133 -8.33 15.08 9.00
N VAL A 134 -8.98 14.24 8.20
CA VAL A 134 -8.53 12.88 7.90
C VAL A 134 -8.30 12.77 6.41
N VAL A 135 -7.04 12.61 6.00
CA VAL A 135 -6.64 12.54 4.59
C VAL A 135 -5.69 11.39 4.33
N VAL A 136 -5.77 10.78 3.16
CA VAL A 136 -4.76 9.82 2.70
C VAL A 136 -3.45 10.58 2.55
N GLY A 137 -2.37 10.05 3.13
CA GLY A 137 -1.04 10.65 3.16
C GLY A 137 -0.26 10.53 1.85
N THR A 138 -0.95 10.24 0.75
CA THR A 138 -0.35 10.17 -0.60
C THR A 138 -1.13 11.04 -1.55
N GLU A 139 -0.45 11.73 -2.45
CA GLU A 139 -1.11 12.45 -3.52
C GLU A 139 -1.77 11.49 -4.54
N PRO A 140 -2.90 11.88 -5.17
CA PRO A 140 -3.75 10.94 -5.89
C PRO A 140 -3.26 10.53 -7.29
N TRP A 141 -2.26 11.22 -7.83
CA TRP A 141 -1.81 11.10 -9.21
C TRP A 141 -0.64 10.12 -9.39
N ASN A 142 0.47 10.33 -8.69
CA ASN A 142 1.66 9.46 -8.72
C ASN A 142 1.74 8.53 -7.50
N GLY A 143 0.97 8.78 -6.44
CA GLY A 143 1.00 8.06 -5.16
C GLY A 143 2.13 8.49 -4.22
N CYS A 144 2.75 9.66 -4.43
CA CYS A 144 3.85 10.14 -3.59
C CYS A 144 3.37 10.52 -2.17
N LEU A 145 4.21 10.26 -1.16
CA LEU A 145 3.92 10.66 0.22
C LEU A 145 3.94 12.17 0.36
N VAL A 146 2.90 12.73 0.96
CA VAL A 146 2.85 14.15 1.30
C VAL A 146 3.28 14.36 2.75
N PHE A 147 3.87 15.51 3.07
CA PHE A 147 4.29 15.81 4.44
C PHE A 147 3.84 17.18 4.89
N LEU A 148 3.53 17.31 6.19
CA LEU A 148 3.12 18.58 6.76
C LEU A 148 4.32 19.50 6.94
N LYS A 149 4.32 20.64 6.26
CA LYS A 149 5.34 21.70 6.34
C LYS A 149 4.67 23.06 6.41
N SER A 150 5.00 23.85 7.44
CA SER A 150 4.46 25.21 7.62
C SER A 150 2.91 25.26 7.54
N ARG A 151 2.23 24.31 8.19
CA ARG A 151 0.76 24.16 8.20
C ARG A 151 0.12 23.92 6.82
N LYS A 152 0.87 23.29 5.90
CA LYS A 152 0.41 22.84 4.59
C LYS A 152 0.97 21.46 4.31
N PHE A 153 0.24 20.61 3.60
CA PHE A 153 0.83 19.37 3.08
C PHE A 153 1.62 19.69 1.81
N HIS A 154 2.82 19.14 1.70
CA HIS A 154 3.70 19.30 0.55
C HIS A 154 3.88 17.94 -0.12
N ASP A 155 3.58 17.86 -1.41
CA ASP A 155 3.97 16.76 -2.28
C ASP A 155 5.34 17.07 -2.89
N PRO A 156 6.39 16.29 -2.59
CA PRO A 156 7.72 16.52 -3.15
C PRO A 156 7.86 16.12 -4.62
N CYS A 157 6.93 15.32 -5.16
CA CYS A 157 7.05 14.79 -6.53
C CYS A 157 6.70 15.83 -7.59
N GLU A 158 5.63 16.59 -7.38
CA GLU A 158 5.22 17.67 -8.29
C GLU A 158 5.47 19.07 -7.71
N ASP A 159 6.04 19.15 -6.49
CA ASP A 159 6.21 20.39 -5.71
C ASP A 159 4.88 21.12 -5.41
N ASP A 160 3.83 20.32 -5.23
CA ASP A 160 2.47 20.78 -4.98
C ASP A 160 2.19 20.99 -3.48
N TYR A 161 1.35 21.98 -3.17
CA TYR A 161 0.96 22.30 -1.79
C TYR A 161 -0.54 22.17 -1.59
N TYR A 162 -0.94 21.53 -0.49
CA TYR A 162 -2.31 21.39 -0.06
C TYR A 162 -2.54 22.06 1.28
N ASP A 163 -3.68 22.70 1.46
CA ASP A 163 -4.06 23.29 2.73
C ASP A 163 -4.60 22.27 3.74
N LEU A 164 -5.05 22.76 4.90
CA LEU A 164 -5.60 21.95 5.98
C LEU A 164 -7.08 21.57 5.78
N ALA A 165 -7.57 21.66 4.55
CA ALA A 165 -8.75 20.95 4.06
C ALA A 165 -8.38 19.94 2.96
N GLY A 166 -7.08 19.70 2.74
CA GLY A 166 -6.57 18.88 1.65
C GLY A 166 -6.72 19.53 0.28
N ARG A 167 -7.01 20.84 0.20
CA ARG A 167 -7.24 21.54 -1.08
C ARG A 167 -5.92 21.99 -1.67
N LEU A 168 -5.76 21.83 -2.98
CA LEU A 168 -4.56 22.25 -3.69
C LEU A 168 -4.51 23.78 -3.73
N ILE A 169 -3.38 24.35 -3.34
CA ILE A 169 -3.19 25.81 -3.20
C ILE A 169 -2.72 26.43 -4.53
N ASN A 170 -1.91 25.72 -5.31
CA ASN A 170 -1.33 26.21 -6.56
C ASN A 170 -1.74 25.30 -7.73
N PRO A 171 -2.95 25.43 -8.31
CA PRO A 171 -3.38 24.58 -9.41
C PRO A 171 -2.71 25.03 -10.72
N ASP A 172 -1.44 24.69 -10.93
CA ASP A 172 -0.90 24.73 -12.29
C ASP A 172 -1.52 23.61 -13.10
N ARG A 173 -1.91 23.91 -14.36
CA ARG A 173 -2.94 23.19 -15.15
C ARG A 173 -2.79 21.65 -15.24
N LYS A 174 -1.65 21.06 -14.86
CA LYS A 174 -1.41 19.61 -14.85
C LYS A 174 -1.93 18.90 -13.59
N ALA A 175 -1.91 19.53 -12.42
CA ALA A 175 -2.47 18.98 -11.18
C ALA A 175 -3.66 19.84 -10.70
N SER A 176 -4.84 19.22 -10.57
CA SER A 176 -6.00 19.89 -9.94
C SER A 176 -6.77 18.83 -9.16
N TYR A 177 -6.05 18.23 -8.21
CA TYR A 177 -6.57 17.16 -7.38
C TYR A 177 -6.40 17.58 -5.93
N HIS A 178 -7.39 17.25 -5.10
CA HIS A 178 -7.31 17.46 -3.67
C HIS A 178 -6.82 16.17 -3.00
N LEU A 179 -6.23 16.30 -1.81
CA LEU A 179 -5.95 15.13 -1.00
C LEU A 179 -7.24 14.36 -0.75
N MET A 180 -7.08 13.06 -0.83
CA MET A 180 -8.15 12.11 -0.71
C MET A 180 -8.60 12.00 0.75
N ILE A 181 -9.91 11.95 0.98
CA ILE A 181 -10.48 11.75 2.32
C ILE A 181 -11.11 10.36 2.37
N PRO A 182 -10.56 9.43 3.16
CA PRO A 182 -11.14 8.09 3.29
C PRO A 182 -12.52 8.16 3.93
N PRO A 183 -13.44 7.23 3.61
CA PRO A 183 -14.74 7.18 4.24
C PRO A 183 -14.56 6.80 5.70
N HIS A 184 -14.92 7.72 6.59
CA HIS A 184 -14.76 7.51 8.02
C HIS A 184 -15.86 8.21 8.82
N SER A 185 -16.04 7.76 10.05
CA SER A 185 -16.70 8.48 11.13
C SER A 185 -15.73 8.63 12.30
N ILE A 186 -15.93 9.67 13.11
CA ILE A 186 -15.15 9.92 14.31
C ILE A 186 -16.13 9.94 15.49
N ASP A 187 -15.87 9.14 16.51
CA ASP A 187 -16.60 9.13 17.77
C ASP A 187 -15.58 9.24 18.93
N GLY A 188 -15.54 10.40 19.57
CA GLY A 188 -14.52 10.75 20.55
C GLY A 188 -13.10 10.60 19.99
N GLU A 189 -12.36 9.64 20.53
CA GLU A 189 -10.97 9.35 20.20
C GLU A 189 -10.80 8.18 19.22
N VAL A 190 -11.88 7.72 18.58
CA VAL A 190 -11.88 6.58 17.65
C VAL A 190 -12.31 7.04 16.27
N ILE A 191 -11.52 6.67 15.25
CA ILE A 191 -11.87 6.78 13.85
C ILE A 191 -12.32 5.43 13.35
N THR A 192 -13.53 5.34 12.80
CA THR A 192 -14.03 4.14 12.13
C THR A 192 -14.01 4.36 10.62
N PHE A 193 -13.08 3.71 9.91
CA PHE A 193 -13.09 3.64 8.46
C PHE A 193 -14.20 2.71 7.97
N ARG A 194 -14.81 3.04 6.84
CA ARG A 194 -15.90 2.24 6.25
C ARG A 194 -15.39 1.41 5.07
N GLU A 195 -15.90 0.19 4.97
CA GLU A 195 -15.75 -0.64 3.77
C GLU A 195 -16.63 -0.11 2.62
N SER A 196 -16.30 -0.52 1.40
CA SER A 196 -17.11 -0.20 0.23
C SER A 196 -18.58 -0.58 0.45
N PRO A 197 -19.56 0.31 0.15
CA PRO A 197 -20.92 -0.15 -0.06
C PRO A 197 -20.84 -1.21 -1.17
N SER A 198 -21.58 -2.29 -0.98
CA SER A 198 -21.45 -3.51 -1.77
C SER A 198 -21.50 -3.27 -3.30
N LYS A 199 -20.69 -4.08 -4.00
CA LYS A 199 -20.25 -4.03 -5.41
C LYS A 199 -19.30 -2.87 -5.74
N VAL A 200 -18.02 -3.10 -5.48
CA VAL A 200 -16.89 -2.29 -5.99
C VAL A 200 -17.09 -2.03 -7.49
N LYS A 201 -17.12 -0.76 -7.88
CA LYS A 201 -17.13 -0.33 -9.27
C LYS A 201 -15.75 -0.61 -9.87
N ASP A 202 -15.74 -1.41 -10.92
CA ASP A 202 -14.52 -1.75 -11.63
C ASP A 202 -14.16 -0.65 -12.62
N TYR A 203 -13.09 0.09 -12.34
CA TYR A 203 -12.56 1.14 -13.20
C TYR A 203 -11.51 0.65 -14.19
N SER A 204 -11.17 -0.64 -14.17
CA SER A 204 -10.21 -1.18 -15.13
C SER A 204 -10.77 -1.10 -16.55
N PRO A 205 -9.95 -0.77 -17.55
CA PRO A 205 -10.37 -0.86 -18.94
C PRO A 205 -10.66 -2.31 -19.32
N GLU A 206 -11.29 -2.53 -20.47
CA GLU A 206 -11.36 -3.86 -21.09
C GLU A 206 -9.97 -4.26 -21.61
N ILE A 207 -9.10 -4.72 -20.70
CA ILE A 207 -7.65 -4.92 -20.93
C ILE A 207 -7.37 -5.78 -22.17
N LEU A 208 -8.18 -6.81 -22.42
CA LEU A 208 -8.01 -7.70 -23.58
C LEU A 208 -8.29 -7.02 -24.92
N LEU A 209 -9.08 -5.95 -24.96
CA LEU A 209 -9.40 -5.19 -26.17
C LEU A 209 -8.44 -4.03 -26.43
N LEU A 210 -7.52 -3.73 -25.50
CA LEU A 210 -6.56 -2.66 -25.69
C LEU A 210 -5.61 -2.99 -26.87
N PRO A 211 -5.32 -2.01 -27.75
CA PRO A 211 -4.41 -2.19 -28.89
C PRO A 211 -2.94 -2.13 -28.46
N ILE A 212 -2.57 -2.98 -27.49
CA ILE A 212 -1.23 -3.08 -26.89
C ILE A 212 -0.73 -4.53 -26.93
N SER A 213 0.59 -4.71 -26.82
CA SER A 213 1.21 -6.03 -26.75
C SER A 213 0.68 -6.85 -25.56
N ASP A 214 0.71 -8.17 -25.66
CA ASP A 214 0.27 -9.04 -24.56
C ASP A 214 1.10 -8.84 -23.28
N GLY A 215 2.38 -8.48 -23.42
CA GLY A 215 3.22 -8.11 -22.28
C GLY A 215 2.72 -6.87 -21.56
N ASN A 216 2.29 -5.85 -22.31
CA ASN A 216 1.65 -4.67 -21.72
C ASN A 216 0.25 -4.99 -21.16
N LYS A 217 -0.51 -5.91 -21.78
CA LYS A 217 -1.76 -6.40 -21.19
C LYS A 217 -1.52 -7.12 -19.86
N LEU A 218 -0.43 -7.89 -19.73
CA LEU A 218 -0.04 -8.49 -18.46
C LEU A 218 0.25 -7.41 -17.42
N PHE A 219 1.01 -6.37 -17.77
CA PHE A 219 1.29 -5.27 -16.85
C PHE A 219 0.04 -4.51 -16.41
N GLU A 220 -0.87 -4.19 -17.34
CA GLU A 220 -2.17 -3.59 -16.98
C GLU A 220 -2.98 -4.53 -16.07
N SER A 221 -2.98 -5.84 -16.34
CA SER A 221 -3.66 -6.83 -15.48
C SER A 221 -3.12 -6.80 -14.06
N ILE A 222 -1.80 -6.74 -13.89
CA ILE A 222 -1.14 -6.66 -12.58
C ILE A 222 -1.43 -5.31 -11.90
N GLN A 223 -1.31 -4.21 -12.63
CA GLN A 223 -1.58 -2.85 -12.13
C GLN A 223 -3.02 -2.76 -11.59
N TRP A 224 -3.99 -3.31 -12.31
CA TRP A 224 -5.39 -3.35 -11.93
C TRP A 224 -5.77 -4.50 -10.98
N ARG A 225 -4.79 -5.30 -10.53
CA ARG A 225 -4.99 -6.50 -9.68
C ARG A 225 -5.98 -7.51 -10.26
N LYS A 226 -6.04 -7.62 -11.58
CA LYS A 226 -6.74 -8.67 -12.30
C LYS A 226 -5.91 -9.94 -12.28
N TRP A 227 -5.73 -10.52 -11.10
CA TRP A 227 -4.84 -11.66 -10.86
C TRP A 227 -5.19 -12.85 -11.74
N GLU A 228 -6.47 -13.21 -11.81
CA GLU A 228 -6.93 -14.29 -12.67
C GLU A 228 -6.64 -14.01 -14.15
N LEU A 229 -6.81 -12.77 -14.61
CA LEU A 229 -6.48 -12.39 -15.99
C LEU A 229 -4.97 -12.49 -16.24
N ALA A 230 -4.15 -11.99 -15.31
CA ALA A 230 -2.69 -12.08 -15.39
C ALA A 230 -2.22 -13.54 -15.39
N GLN A 231 -2.77 -14.39 -14.53
CA GLN A 231 -2.52 -15.83 -14.48
C GLN A 231 -2.90 -16.49 -15.80
N ASN A 232 -4.07 -16.16 -16.35
CA ASN A 232 -4.52 -16.67 -17.65
C ASN A 232 -3.57 -16.27 -18.79
N LEU A 233 -3.11 -15.01 -18.83
CA LEU A 233 -2.13 -14.56 -19.83
C LEU A 233 -0.81 -15.32 -19.71
N ILE A 234 -0.30 -15.51 -18.49
CA ILE A 234 0.92 -16.29 -18.24
C ILE A 234 0.74 -17.75 -18.64
N SER A 235 -0.40 -18.37 -18.32
CA SER A 235 -0.66 -19.79 -18.65
C SER A 235 -0.69 -20.05 -20.15
N LYS A 236 -1.16 -19.08 -20.96
CA LYS A 236 -1.21 -19.18 -22.41
C LYS A 236 0.16 -18.96 -23.06
N THR A 237 0.98 -18.10 -22.47
CA THR A 237 2.30 -17.74 -23.00
C THR A 237 3.31 -17.68 -21.85
N PRO A 238 3.82 -18.82 -21.34
CA PRO A 238 4.64 -18.85 -20.11
C PRO A 238 5.81 -17.86 -20.07
N ASP A 239 6.53 -17.69 -21.18
CA ASP A 239 7.69 -16.79 -21.27
C ASP A 239 7.34 -15.31 -21.02
N ILE A 240 6.07 -14.92 -21.16
CA ILE A 240 5.59 -13.55 -20.95
C ILE A 240 5.76 -13.08 -19.51
N VAL A 241 5.94 -13.99 -18.55
CA VAL A 241 6.17 -13.67 -17.14
C VAL A 241 7.41 -12.78 -16.95
N ASN A 242 8.43 -12.96 -17.80
CA ASN A 242 9.68 -12.19 -17.79
C ASN A 242 9.68 -11.04 -18.84
N TYR A 243 8.52 -10.71 -19.41
CA TYR A 243 8.36 -9.51 -20.23
C TYR A 243 8.87 -8.27 -19.46
N LYS A 244 9.54 -7.37 -20.18
CA LYS A 244 10.14 -6.15 -19.62
C LYS A 244 9.50 -4.90 -20.22
N SER A 245 9.26 -3.91 -19.37
CA SER A 245 8.92 -2.55 -19.77
C SER A 245 10.13 -1.85 -20.41
N PRO A 246 9.94 -0.66 -21.00
CA PRO A 246 11.03 0.16 -21.50
C PRO A 246 12.10 0.55 -20.47
N ASN A 247 11.77 0.58 -19.17
CA ASN A 247 12.72 0.84 -18.06
C ASN A 247 13.23 -0.44 -17.39
N GLY A 248 13.02 -1.61 -18.01
CA GLY A 248 13.53 -2.89 -17.51
C GLY A 248 12.71 -3.55 -16.40
N ALA A 249 11.61 -2.95 -15.94
CA ALA A 249 10.72 -3.55 -14.94
C ALA A 249 9.99 -4.78 -15.51
N THR A 250 9.76 -5.77 -14.65
CA THR A 250 9.07 -7.03 -14.99
C THR A 250 7.79 -7.21 -14.18
N SER A 251 7.03 -8.27 -14.50
CA SER A 251 5.83 -8.65 -13.76
C SER A 251 6.08 -8.82 -12.26
N LEU A 252 7.27 -9.28 -11.85
CA LEU A 252 7.63 -9.44 -10.45
C LEU A 252 7.82 -8.09 -9.73
N HIS A 253 8.40 -7.09 -10.40
CA HIS A 253 8.53 -5.73 -9.87
C HIS A 253 7.15 -5.13 -9.62
N LEU A 254 6.26 -5.24 -10.61
CA LEU A 254 4.89 -4.75 -10.48
C LEU A 254 4.11 -5.55 -9.42
N GLY A 255 4.22 -6.87 -9.39
CA GLY A 255 3.58 -7.71 -8.36
C GLY A 255 4.03 -7.34 -6.94
N ALA A 256 5.32 -7.07 -6.76
CA ALA A 256 5.89 -6.65 -5.48
C ALA A 256 5.28 -5.32 -4.98
N TRP A 257 5.04 -4.38 -5.88
CA TRP A 257 4.37 -3.11 -5.57
C TRP A 257 2.89 -3.25 -5.18
N ARG A 258 2.19 -4.31 -5.62
CA ARG A 258 0.72 -4.42 -5.48
C ARG A 258 0.23 -5.17 -4.25
N GLY A 259 1.12 -5.76 -3.46
CA GLY A 259 0.79 -6.25 -2.11
C GLY A 259 0.11 -7.64 -2.05
N ASP A 260 0.19 -8.44 -3.11
CA ASP A 260 -0.38 -9.81 -3.10
C ASP A 260 0.71 -10.88 -3.11
N VAL A 261 0.99 -11.45 -1.93
CA VAL A 261 2.00 -12.50 -1.74
C VAL A 261 1.65 -13.76 -2.53
N ALA A 262 0.37 -14.11 -2.66
CA ALA A 262 -0.05 -15.30 -3.38
C ALA A 262 0.21 -15.13 -4.89
N PHE A 263 -0.04 -13.95 -5.42
CA PHE A 263 0.29 -13.64 -6.81
C PHE A 263 1.80 -13.55 -7.04
N LEU A 264 2.58 -12.96 -6.12
CA LEU A 264 4.05 -12.98 -6.18
C LEU A 264 4.61 -14.41 -6.23
N ARG A 265 4.08 -15.30 -5.38
CA ARG A 265 4.43 -16.71 -5.37
C ARG A 265 4.13 -17.35 -6.73
N TYR A 266 2.94 -17.11 -7.28
CA TYR A 266 2.56 -17.61 -8.60
C TYR A 266 3.54 -17.13 -9.70
N LEU A 267 3.95 -15.86 -9.68
CA LEU A 267 4.93 -15.35 -10.64
C LEU A 267 6.27 -16.11 -10.55
N LEU A 268 6.78 -16.34 -9.35
CA LEU A 268 8.02 -17.10 -9.15
C LEU A 268 7.89 -18.57 -9.58
N GLU A 269 6.78 -19.22 -9.22
CA GLU A 269 6.45 -20.59 -9.66
C GLU A 269 6.29 -20.69 -11.18
N SER A 270 5.87 -19.60 -11.83
CA SER A 270 5.79 -19.48 -13.29
C SER A 270 7.12 -19.14 -13.96
N GLY A 271 8.23 -19.05 -13.22
CA GLY A 271 9.57 -18.79 -13.75
C GLY A 271 9.99 -17.32 -13.80
N ALA A 272 9.33 -16.43 -13.05
CA ALA A 272 9.78 -15.04 -12.92
C ALA A 272 11.18 -14.97 -12.28
N SER A 273 12.06 -14.17 -12.87
CA SER A 273 13.42 -13.97 -12.35
C SER A 273 13.41 -13.08 -11.10
N ILE A 274 13.68 -13.66 -9.92
CA ILE A 274 13.64 -12.94 -8.63
C ILE A 274 14.61 -11.75 -8.53
N ASN A 275 15.79 -11.90 -9.14
CA ASN A 275 16.89 -10.94 -9.06
C ASN A 275 17.06 -10.11 -10.33
N LYS A 276 16.02 -10.02 -11.18
CA LYS A 276 16.06 -9.09 -12.31
C LYS A 276 15.98 -7.66 -11.78
N LEU A 277 16.74 -6.77 -12.41
CA LEU A 277 16.83 -5.35 -12.04
C LEU A 277 16.27 -4.48 -13.16
N THR A 278 15.71 -3.33 -12.79
CA THR A 278 15.39 -2.23 -13.71
C THR A 278 16.66 -1.57 -14.25
N ASP A 279 16.50 -0.67 -15.22
CA ASP A 279 17.60 0.13 -15.75
C ASP A 279 18.18 1.12 -14.73
N GLU A 280 17.51 1.32 -13.59
CA GLU A 280 17.96 2.10 -12.43
C GLU A 280 18.58 1.20 -11.33
N GLY A 281 18.65 -0.10 -11.56
CA GLY A 281 19.25 -1.05 -10.63
C GLY A 281 18.34 -1.49 -9.48
N LEU A 282 17.04 -1.20 -9.57
CA LEU A 282 16.06 -1.60 -8.57
C LEU A 282 15.55 -3.01 -8.86
N GLY A 283 15.71 -3.94 -7.91
CA GLY A 283 15.02 -5.23 -7.91
C GLY A 283 13.60 -5.19 -7.35
N ALA A 284 12.86 -6.29 -7.49
CA ALA A 284 11.47 -6.39 -7.02
C ALA A 284 11.29 -6.08 -5.51
N ILE A 285 12.30 -6.38 -4.69
CA ILE A 285 12.28 -6.05 -3.25
C ILE A 285 12.19 -4.53 -3.00
N HIS A 286 12.86 -3.70 -3.79
CA HIS A 286 12.77 -2.24 -3.66
C HIS A 286 11.35 -1.74 -3.95
N PHE A 287 10.66 -2.35 -4.92
CA PHE A 287 9.26 -2.02 -5.24
C PHE A 287 8.31 -2.41 -4.10
N ALA A 288 8.54 -3.55 -3.44
CA ALA A 288 7.77 -3.92 -2.24
C ALA A 288 7.97 -2.89 -1.11
N LEU A 289 9.21 -2.45 -0.90
CA LEU A 289 9.56 -1.47 0.15
C LEU A 289 9.02 -0.08 -0.16
N LEU A 290 9.13 0.42 -1.38
CA LEU A 290 8.53 1.70 -1.76
C LEU A 290 7.01 1.69 -1.58
N ALA A 291 6.37 0.55 -1.84
CA ALA A 291 4.94 0.38 -1.66
C ALA A 291 4.50 0.12 -0.20
N ARG A 292 5.44 0.05 0.75
CA ARG A 292 5.21 -0.38 2.15
C ARG A 292 4.56 -1.77 2.27
N ASN A 293 4.78 -2.65 1.30
CA ASN A 293 4.29 -4.03 1.33
C ASN A 293 5.29 -4.93 2.06
N ILE A 294 5.30 -4.88 3.38
CA ILE A 294 6.31 -5.55 4.21
C ILE A 294 6.22 -7.07 4.07
N ASP A 295 5.02 -7.63 3.91
CA ASP A 295 4.82 -9.06 3.65
C ASP A 295 5.46 -9.52 2.33
N ASN A 296 5.33 -8.72 1.27
CA ASN A 296 5.97 -8.99 -0.01
C ASN A 296 7.50 -8.92 0.12
N ALA A 297 8.03 -7.92 0.85
CA ALA A 297 9.46 -7.81 1.10
C ALA A 297 9.99 -9.01 1.89
N LYS A 298 9.35 -9.37 3.01
CA LYS A 298 9.67 -10.56 3.82
C LYS A 298 9.61 -11.85 2.97
N PHE A 299 8.59 -11.96 2.11
CA PHE A 299 8.46 -13.09 1.19
C PHE A 299 9.63 -13.16 0.21
N LEU A 300 9.94 -12.06 -0.49
CA LEU A 300 11.03 -12.00 -1.47
C LEU A 300 12.39 -12.33 -0.83
N ILE A 301 12.68 -11.83 0.37
CA ILE A 301 13.89 -12.18 1.12
C ILE A 301 13.98 -13.69 1.34
N LYS A 302 12.90 -14.32 1.83
CA LYS A 302 12.83 -15.76 2.05
C LYS A 302 12.94 -16.59 0.77
N GLN A 303 12.65 -16.00 -0.40
CA GLN A 303 12.81 -16.65 -1.71
C GLN A 303 14.20 -16.41 -2.31
N GLY A 304 15.12 -15.73 -1.62
CA GLY A 304 16.49 -15.49 -2.08
C GLY A 304 16.64 -14.24 -2.95
N ALA A 305 15.82 -13.21 -2.73
CA ALA A 305 16.05 -11.90 -3.31
C ALA A 305 17.38 -11.33 -2.78
N LYS A 306 18.21 -10.84 -3.68
CA LYS A 306 19.47 -10.18 -3.38
C LYS A 306 19.23 -8.89 -2.60
N ILE A 307 20.00 -8.69 -1.54
CA ILE A 307 19.87 -7.56 -0.61
C ILE A 307 21.10 -6.64 -0.60
N GLU A 308 22.14 -7.00 -1.34
CA GLU A 308 23.39 -6.24 -1.45
C GLU A 308 23.24 -4.94 -2.27
N ASN A 309 24.22 -4.03 -2.11
CA ASN A 309 24.34 -2.83 -2.94
C ASN A 309 24.41 -3.22 -4.43
N TYR A 310 23.77 -2.43 -5.27
CA TYR A 310 23.88 -2.60 -6.72
C TYR A 310 24.16 -1.26 -7.40
N CYS A 311 25.19 -1.22 -8.25
CA CYS A 311 25.60 0.00 -8.93
C CYS A 311 25.48 -0.17 -10.44
N ILE A 312 24.83 0.80 -11.09
CA ILE A 312 24.87 0.98 -12.55
C ILE A 312 25.69 2.24 -12.82
N ASN A 313 26.78 2.08 -13.56
CA ASN A 313 27.76 3.14 -13.80
C ASN A 313 28.29 3.71 -12.47
N SER A 314 27.95 4.97 -12.16
CA SER A 314 28.34 5.66 -10.91
C SER A 314 27.18 5.83 -9.92
N ALA A 315 25.97 5.37 -10.25
CA ALA A 315 24.80 5.44 -9.39
C ALA A 315 24.61 4.10 -8.67
N CYS A 316 24.67 4.12 -7.33
CA CYS A 316 24.48 2.94 -6.51
C CYS A 316 23.13 3.00 -5.79
N VAL A 317 22.36 1.94 -5.93
CA VAL A 317 21.26 1.62 -5.03
C VAL A 317 21.89 1.01 -3.77
N PRO A 318 21.63 1.59 -2.58
CA PRO A 318 22.14 1.04 -1.33
C PRO A 318 21.55 -0.35 -1.08
N ASN A 319 22.21 -1.14 -0.23
CA ASN A 319 21.69 -2.41 0.24
C ASN A 319 20.33 -2.19 0.93
N ILE A 320 19.58 -3.27 1.08
CA ILE A 320 18.21 -3.17 1.56
C ILE A 320 18.12 -2.67 2.99
N GLU A 321 19.10 -2.96 3.86
CA GLU A 321 19.12 -2.41 5.23
C GLU A 321 19.26 -0.88 5.19
N GLU A 322 20.26 -0.36 4.49
CA GLU A 322 20.47 1.08 4.33
C GLU A 322 19.31 1.75 3.57
N TYR A 323 18.70 1.05 2.61
CA TYR A 323 17.50 1.52 1.90
C TYR A 323 16.34 1.70 2.88
N VAL A 324 16.07 0.68 3.71
CA VAL A 324 15.02 0.68 4.73
C VAL A 324 15.27 1.77 5.78
N GLU A 325 16.51 2.00 6.21
CA GLU A 325 16.85 3.09 7.13
C GLU A 325 16.58 4.48 6.53
N ARG A 326 16.89 4.67 5.23
CA ARG A 326 16.66 5.93 4.52
C ARG A 326 15.20 6.20 4.21
N THR A 327 14.45 5.18 3.82
CA THR A 327 13.06 5.33 3.38
C THR A 327 12.10 5.58 4.55
N TYR A 328 12.48 5.20 5.76
CA TYR A 328 11.58 5.19 6.92
C TYR A 328 12.29 5.67 8.22
N PRO A 329 12.78 6.92 8.28
CA PRO A 329 13.69 7.38 9.32
C PRO A 329 13.10 7.47 10.75
N TYR A 330 11.81 7.20 10.98
CA TYR A 330 11.14 7.34 12.28
C TYR A 330 10.56 5.99 12.74
N TYR A 331 11.39 5.12 13.31
CA TYR A 331 11.00 3.73 13.60
C TYR A 331 10.54 3.45 15.03
N ASP A 332 9.21 3.29 15.19
CA ASP A 332 8.63 2.42 16.21
C ASP A 332 7.71 1.33 15.64
N ASP A 333 7.69 1.15 14.32
CA ASP A 333 6.88 0.15 13.62
C ASP A 333 7.46 -1.26 13.80
N VAL A 334 6.69 -2.12 14.48
CA VAL A 334 7.06 -3.52 14.77
C VAL A 334 7.33 -4.30 13.49
N GLU A 335 6.54 -4.06 12.42
CA GLU A 335 6.66 -4.84 11.19
C GLU A 335 7.99 -4.59 10.49
N ILE A 336 8.51 -3.37 10.60
CA ILE A 336 9.78 -3.00 9.99
C ILE A 336 10.96 -3.44 10.86
N LYS A 337 10.82 -3.39 12.18
CA LYS A 337 11.82 -4.00 13.08
C LYS A 337 12.00 -5.48 12.75
N GLU A 338 10.91 -6.22 12.56
CA GLU A 338 10.95 -7.62 12.10
C GLU A 338 11.58 -7.79 10.72
N LEU A 339 11.35 -6.86 9.78
CA LEU A 339 11.98 -6.88 8.47
C LEU A 339 13.50 -6.70 8.57
N VAL A 340 13.97 -5.75 9.38
CA VAL A 340 15.40 -5.50 9.62
C VAL A 340 16.05 -6.71 10.29
N GLU A 341 15.39 -7.32 11.28
CA GLU A 341 15.86 -8.55 11.90
C GLU A 341 15.96 -9.71 10.88
N LEU A 342 14.98 -9.83 9.99
CA LEU A 342 15.02 -10.81 8.90
C LEU A 342 16.20 -10.57 7.96
N LEU A 343 16.46 -9.32 7.56
CA LEU A 343 17.59 -8.95 6.70
C LEU A 343 18.93 -9.34 7.32
N ARG A 344 19.11 -9.07 8.61
CA ARG A 344 20.34 -9.42 9.37
C ARG A 344 20.54 -10.92 9.56
N SER A 345 19.53 -11.73 9.30
CA SER A 345 19.58 -13.19 9.43
C SER A 345 19.93 -13.93 8.15
N GLN A 346 19.93 -13.24 7.00
CA GLN A 346 20.38 -13.77 5.71
C GLN A 346 21.88 -13.56 5.55
#